data_AF-A0A2Y9HUS0-F1
#
_entry.id   AF-A0A2Y9HUS0-F1
#
_cell.length_a   1.000
_cell.length_b   1.000
_cell.length_c   1.000
_cell.angle_alpha   90.00
_cell.angle_beta   90.00
_cell.angle_gamma   90.00
#
_symmetry.space_group_name_H-M   'P 1'
#
loop_
_entity.id
_entity.type
_entity.pdbx_description
1 polymer ?
#
loop_
_entity_poly.entity_id
_entity_poly.type
_entity_poly.pdbx_seq_one_letter_code
_entity_poly.pdbx_strand_id
1 'polypeptide(L)'
;MEVLRPQLVRIGGRIYRKNPVQEQTYQHEEEDEDFYQGFVECAEEPCDAYEVVQTQQGFRCTVKAPSLLYKHIVGKRGDTRKKLEVETKTSISIPKPGQEGEIVITGQHRSGVISARTRIDVLLLTFRRKQPFTHFLAFFLNEAEVQERFLKFQEEVLEKCSMDHGVDSTIFQNPKKLHLTIGMLVLLSEQEIQQTCEMLQRCKEEFIDDISGGKPLEVEMAGIEYMNDDPGMVDVLYAKVHMKDGSNRLQELVDRVLERFQASGLIVKEWNSVKLHATVMNTLFRKDPNAV
;
A
#
# COMPACT_ATOMS: atom_id res chain seq x y z
N MET A 1 17.12 -29.09 -25.55
CA MET A 1 18.13 -28.92 -26.61
C MET A 1 17.44 -28.43 -27.89
N GLU A 2 17.54 -27.14 -28.21
CA GLU A 2 17.30 -26.62 -29.58
C GLU A 2 17.89 -25.20 -29.78
N VAL A 3 18.85 -24.79 -28.93
CA VAL A 3 19.45 -23.45 -28.99
C VAL A 3 20.46 -23.32 -30.15
N LEU A 4 20.97 -24.44 -30.66
CA LEU A 4 22.02 -24.49 -31.67
C LEU A 4 21.50 -24.48 -33.13
N ARG A 5 20.20 -24.65 -33.36
CA ARG A 5 19.58 -24.64 -34.70
C ARG A 5 18.21 -23.94 -34.69
N PRO A 6 18.17 -22.62 -34.51
CA PRO A 6 16.92 -21.88 -34.42
C PRO A 6 16.18 -21.82 -35.76
N GLN A 7 14.86 -21.76 -35.73
CA GLN A 7 14.04 -21.54 -36.92
C GLN A 7 14.30 -20.13 -37.47
N LEU A 8 14.59 -20.01 -38.77
CA LEU A 8 14.87 -18.73 -39.42
C LEU A 8 13.64 -18.25 -40.21
N VAL A 9 13.29 -16.97 -40.10
CA VAL A 9 12.15 -16.35 -40.79
C VAL A 9 12.64 -15.17 -41.63
N ARG A 10 12.18 -15.08 -42.88
CA ARG A 10 12.60 -14.01 -43.81
C ARG A 10 11.46 -13.00 -43.97
N ILE A 11 11.70 -11.74 -43.58
CA ILE A 11 10.73 -10.63 -43.68
C ILE A 11 11.44 -9.46 -44.35
N GLY A 12 10.85 -8.91 -45.42
CA GLY A 12 11.37 -7.71 -46.11
C GLY A 12 12.81 -7.87 -46.62
N GLY A 13 13.21 -9.07 -47.06
CA GLY A 13 14.57 -9.35 -47.55
C GLY A 13 15.63 -9.59 -46.46
N ARG A 14 15.29 -9.43 -45.18
CA ARG A 14 16.16 -9.71 -44.03
C ARG A 14 15.80 -11.04 -43.37
N ILE A 15 16.79 -11.73 -42.81
CA ILE A 15 16.61 -13.03 -42.15
C ILE A 15 16.70 -12.82 -40.63
N TYR A 16 15.68 -13.29 -39.92
CA TYR A 16 15.54 -13.21 -38.47
C TYR A 16 15.58 -14.59 -37.85
N ARG A 17 16.14 -14.67 -36.64
CA ARG A 17 16.13 -15.87 -35.81
C ARG A 17 14.85 -15.89 -34.96
N LYS A 18 13.98 -16.87 -35.14
CA LYS A 18 12.82 -17.10 -34.27
C LYS A 18 13.30 -17.86 -33.03
N ASN A 19 13.38 -17.16 -31.91
CA ASN A 19 13.60 -17.82 -30.62
C ASN A 19 12.27 -18.45 -30.17
N PRO A 20 12.28 -19.67 -29.60
CA PRO A 20 11.11 -20.23 -28.95
C PRO A 20 10.86 -19.41 -27.68
N VAL A 21 10.04 -18.37 -27.82
CA VAL A 21 9.43 -17.70 -26.68
C VAL A 21 8.37 -18.68 -26.20
N GLN A 22 8.51 -19.19 -24.97
CA GLN A 22 7.33 -19.69 -24.27
C GLN A 22 6.38 -18.49 -24.24
N GLU A 23 5.31 -18.55 -25.03
CA GLU A 23 4.21 -17.62 -24.94
C GLU A 23 3.67 -17.74 -23.51
N GLN A 24 4.20 -16.91 -22.61
CA GLN A 24 3.38 -16.36 -21.55
C GLN A 24 2.38 -15.47 -22.30
N THR A 25 1.30 -16.11 -22.71
CA THR A 25 0.07 -15.43 -23.07
C THR A 25 -0.27 -14.58 -21.86
N TYR A 26 0.11 -13.30 -21.88
CA TYR A 26 -0.54 -12.31 -21.06
C TYR A 26 -1.98 -12.26 -21.58
N GLN A 27 -2.84 -13.13 -21.03
CA GLN A 27 -4.27 -12.90 -20.96
C GLN A 27 -4.46 -11.73 -20.00
N HIS A 28 -4.12 -10.54 -20.50
CA HIS A 28 -4.66 -9.33 -19.93
C HIS A 28 -6.06 -9.23 -20.52
N GLU A 29 -7.06 -9.22 -19.63
CA GLU A 29 -8.50 -9.26 -19.89
C GLU A 29 -9.09 -10.70 -19.81
N GLU A 30 -9.81 -10.96 -18.70
CA GLU A 30 -10.79 -12.03 -18.45
C GLU A 30 -10.51 -13.14 -17.39
N GLU A 31 -9.43 -13.08 -16.59
CA GLU A 31 -9.23 -14.04 -15.45
C GLU A 31 -8.93 -13.37 -14.09
N ASP A 32 -9.51 -12.20 -13.81
CA ASP A 32 -9.45 -11.58 -12.46
C ASP A 32 -10.75 -11.79 -11.64
N GLU A 33 -11.63 -12.71 -12.05
CA GLU A 33 -12.86 -13.02 -11.29
C GLU A 33 -12.66 -14.13 -10.23
N ASP A 34 -11.62 -14.96 -10.31
CA ASP A 34 -11.53 -16.18 -9.47
C ASP A 34 -10.49 -16.15 -8.33
N PHE A 35 -9.77 -15.03 -8.11
CA PHE A 35 -8.89 -14.88 -6.93
C PHE A 35 -9.51 -14.10 -5.76
N TYR A 36 -10.79 -13.70 -5.88
CA TYR A 36 -11.49 -12.85 -4.90
C TYR A 36 -12.41 -13.62 -3.95
N GLN A 37 -12.00 -14.82 -3.51
CA GLN A 37 -12.64 -15.54 -2.39
C GLN A 37 -11.95 -15.31 -1.04
N GLY A 38 -11.21 -14.21 -0.88
CA GLY A 38 -10.66 -13.77 0.39
C GLY A 38 -11.51 -12.67 1.03
N PHE A 39 -12.52 -13.07 1.81
CA PHE A 39 -13.24 -12.25 2.79
C PHE A 39 -13.50 -10.78 2.40
N VAL A 40 -14.47 -10.56 1.51
CA VAL A 40 -15.32 -9.38 1.65
C VAL A 40 -16.15 -9.63 2.91
N GLU A 41 -15.63 -9.28 4.08
CA GLU A 41 -16.53 -8.84 5.14
C GLU A 41 -17.25 -7.64 4.53
N CYS A 42 -18.44 -7.90 4.00
CA CYS A 42 -19.46 -6.87 3.84
C CYS A 42 -19.61 -6.29 5.23
N ALA A 43 -18.85 -5.22 5.52
CA ALA A 43 -19.26 -4.30 6.54
C ALA A 43 -20.66 -3.86 6.11
N GLU A 44 -21.67 -4.46 6.73
CA GLU A 44 -23.03 -3.95 6.72
C GLU A 44 -22.96 -2.59 7.42
N GLU A 45 -22.40 -1.59 6.75
CA GLU A 45 -22.56 -0.22 7.17
C GLU A 45 -24.05 0.10 7.03
N PRO A 46 -24.72 0.53 8.11
CA PRO A 46 -26.13 0.87 8.04
C PRO A 46 -26.34 1.94 6.98
N CYS A 47 -27.41 1.79 6.19
CA CYS A 47 -27.91 2.74 5.19
C CYS A 47 -28.11 4.19 5.71
N ASP A 48 -27.92 4.43 7.00
CA ASP A 48 -28.00 5.73 7.68
C ASP A 48 -26.66 6.46 7.86
N ALA A 49 -25.53 5.93 7.37
CA ALA A 49 -24.22 6.58 7.51
C ALA A 49 -24.04 7.86 6.67
N TYR A 50 -24.82 8.03 5.59
CA TYR A 50 -24.64 9.15 4.68
C TYR A 50 -25.55 10.34 5.00
N GLU A 51 -24.94 11.52 5.15
CA GLU A 51 -25.67 12.79 5.21
C GLU A 51 -26.29 13.10 3.83
N VAL A 52 -27.59 12.78 3.69
CA VAL A 52 -28.38 13.12 2.51
C VAL A 52 -29.32 14.27 2.84
N VAL A 53 -29.10 15.41 2.20
CA VAL A 53 -29.86 16.64 2.43
C VAL A 53 -31.04 16.71 1.47
N GLN A 54 -32.23 16.99 2.01
CA GLN A 54 -33.40 17.32 1.18
C GLN A 54 -33.30 18.76 0.68
N THR A 55 -33.51 18.95 -0.61
CA THR A 55 -33.45 20.22 -1.33
C THR A 55 -34.81 20.48 -2.01
N GLN A 56 -35.00 21.69 -2.54
CA GLN A 56 -36.22 22.02 -3.30
C GLN A 56 -36.40 21.17 -4.58
N GLN A 57 -35.33 20.56 -5.07
CA GLN A 57 -35.31 19.80 -6.34
C GLN A 57 -35.15 18.29 -6.14
N GLY A 58 -35.21 17.79 -4.89
CA GLY A 58 -35.01 16.38 -4.55
C GLY A 58 -34.00 16.22 -3.41
N PHE A 59 -33.11 15.24 -3.51
CA PHE A 59 -32.10 14.91 -2.51
C PHE A 59 -30.69 15.16 -3.05
N ARG A 60 -29.76 15.53 -2.15
CA ARG A 60 -28.35 15.80 -2.47
C ARG A 60 -27.44 15.10 -1.46
N CYS A 61 -26.34 14.54 -1.95
CA CYS A 61 -25.23 14.03 -1.15
C CYS A 61 -23.90 14.51 -1.76
N THR A 62 -22.86 14.67 -0.94
CA THR A 62 -21.52 15.03 -1.41
C THR A 62 -20.51 13.94 -1.06
N VAL A 63 -19.49 13.77 -1.90
CA VAL A 63 -18.37 12.83 -1.69
C VAL A 63 -17.06 13.60 -1.75
N LYS A 64 -16.26 13.46 -0.70
CA LYS A 64 -14.87 13.92 -0.68
C LYS A 64 -13.99 12.80 -1.20
N ALA A 65 -13.26 13.08 -2.27
CA ALA A 65 -12.32 12.14 -2.86
C ALA A 65 -11.16 12.90 -3.51
N PRO A 66 -9.94 12.35 -3.48
CA PRO A 66 -8.79 12.89 -4.20
C PRO A 66 -9.07 13.07 -5.69
N SER A 67 -8.64 14.19 -6.27
CA SER A 67 -8.85 14.51 -7.68
C SER A 67 -8.23 13.48 -8.64
N LEU A 68 -7.18 12.77 -8.20
CA LEU A 68 -6.58 11.64 -8.92
C LEU A 68 -7.55 10.48 -9.18
N LEU A 69 -8.57 10.31 -8.33
CA LEU A 69 -9.54 9.22 -8.44
C LEU A 69 -10.76 9.56 -9.32
N TYR A 70 -10.98 10.84 -9.64
CA TYR A 70 -12.15 11.28 -10.42
C TYR A 70 -12.24 10.60 -11.79
N LYS A 71 -11.11 10.41 -12.47
CA LYS A 71 -11.04 9.75 -13.78
C LYS A 71 -11.64 8.35 -13.76
N HIS A 72 -11.57 7.66 -12.63
CA HIS A 72 -12.07 6.31 -12.48
C HIS A 72 -13.58 6.24 -12.28
N ILE A 73 -14.16 7.25 -11.63
CA ILE A 73 -15.62 7.41 -11.52
C ILE A 73 -16.21 7.83 -12.87
N VAL A 74 -15.52 8.73 -13.59
CA VAL A 74 -15.91 9.14 -14.95
C VAL A 74 -15.86 7.92 -15.88
N GLY A 75 -14.77 7.16 -15.86
CA GLY A 75 -14.55 6.02 -16.75
C GLY A 75 -14.20 6.43 -18.17
N LYS A 76 -13.90 5.44 -19.03
CA LYS A 76 -13.57 5.67 -20.44
C LYS A 76 -14.73 6.41 -21.13
N ARG A 77 -14.46 7.58 -21.74
CA ARG A 77 -15.47 8.45 -22.39
C ARG A 77 -16.67 8.84 -21.50
N GLY A 78 -16.55 8.74 -20.18
CA GLY A 78 -17.65 9.01 -19.25
C GLY A 78 -18.65 7.87 -19.09
N ASP A 79 -18.36 6.67 -19.60
CA ASP A 79 -19.31 5.56 -19.68
C ASP A 79 -19.71 5.05 -18.28
N THR A 80 -18.76 4.98 -17.33
CA THR A 80 -19.03 4.56 -15.94
C THR A 80 -19.98 5.53 -15.22
N ARG A 81 -19.70 6.83 -15.28
CA ARG A 81 -20.57 7.84 -14.67
C ARG A 81 -21.98 7.80 -15.26
N LYS A 82 -22.10 7.76 -16.58
CA LYS A 82 -23.40 7.69 -17.26
C LYS A 82 -24.19 6.45 -16.85
N LYS A 83 -23.52 5.29 -16.78
CA LYS A 83 -24.14 4.04 -16.32
C LYS A 83 -24.67 4.18 -14.89
N LEU A 84 -23.87 4.73 -13.98
CA LEU A 84 -24.29 4.99 -12.59
C LEU A 84 -25.50 5.95 -12.53
N GLU A 85 -25.47 7.06 -13.27
CA GLU A 85 -26.56 8.04 -13.34
C GLU A 85 -27.87 7.39 -13.82
N VAL A 86 -27.81 6.56 -14.87
CA VAL A 86 -28.97 5.85 -15.43
C VAL A 86 -29.52 4.81 -14.46
N GLU A 87 -28.67 3.93 -13.92
CA GLU A 87 -29.11 2.82 -13.06
C GLU A 87 -29.67 3.30 -11.72
N THR A 88 -29.17 4.43 -11.21
CA THR A 88 -29.59 4.98 -9.91
C THR A 88 -30.61 6.12 -10.05
N LYS A 89 -30.91 6.57 -11.27
CA LYS A 89 -31.75 7.74 -11.57
C LYS A 89 -31.27 9.01 -10.84
N THR A 90 -29.96 9.24 -10.88
CA THR A 90 -29.28 10.39 -10.26
C THR A 90 -28.47 11.19 -11.29
N SER A 91 -28.01 12.38 -10.90
CA SER A 91 -27.00 13.15 -11.61
C SER A 91 -25.78 13.34 -10.73
N ILE A 92 -24.59 13.11 -11.32
CA ILE A 92 -23.30 13.10 -10.64
C ILE A 92 -22.43 14.21 -11.27
N SER A 93 -22.20 15.26 -10.50
CA SER A 93 -21.29 16.35 -10.86
C SER A 93 -19.92 16.11 -10.24
N ILE A 94 -18.89 16.03 -11.08
CA ILE A 94 -17.50 15.78 -10.66
C ILE A 94 -16.68 17.03 -11.01
N PRO A 95 -15.83 17.56 -10.11
CA PRO A 95 -14.93 18.66 -10.41
C PRO A 95 -14.01 18.36 -11.61
N LYS A 96 -13.43 19.40 -12.20
CA LYS A 96 -12.50 19.21 -13.33
C LYS A 96 -11.24 18.47 -12.85
N PRO A 97 -10.59 17.68 -13.72
CA PRO A 97 -9.31 17.05 -13.38
C PRO A 97 -8.29 18.08 -12.88
N GLY A 98 -7.64 17.77 -11.74
CA GLY A 98 -6.67 18.66 -11.10
C GLY A 98 -7.26 19.82 -10.29
N GLN A 99 -8.59 19.94 -10.23
CA GLN A 99 -9.26 20.85 -9.28
C GLN A 99 -9.76 20.05 -8.08
N GLU A 100 -9.42 20.50 -6.89
CA GLU A 100 -9.97 19.96 -5.65
C GLU A 100 -11.44 20.38 -5.50
N GLY A 101 -12.26 19.50 -4.95
CA GLY A 101 -13.67 19.76 -4.70
C GLY A 101 -14.46 18.53 -4.27
N GLU A 102 -15.74 18.73 -4.02
CA GLU A 102 -16.64 17.63 -3.69
C GLU A 102 -17.36 17.14 -4.95
N ILE A 103 -17.49 15.81 -5.07
CA ILE A 103 -18.39 15.20 -6.03
C ILE A 103 -19.80 15.35 -5.50
N VAL A 104 -20.71 15.88 -6.31
CA VAL A 104 -22.08 16.16 -5.90
C VAL A 104 -23.03 15.19 -6.59
N ILE A 105 -23.78 14.44 -5.80
CA ILE A 105 -24.82 13.52 -6.26
C ILE A 105 -26.18 14.14 -5.97
N THR A 106 -27.05 14.20 -6.98
CA THR A 106 -28.41 14.71 -6.84
C THR A 106 -29.43 13.74 -7.46
N GLY A 107 -30.63 13.65 -6.91
CA GLY A 107 -31.67 12.77 -7.44
C GLY A 107 -33.03 13.01 -6.82
N GLN A 108 -34.10 12.55 -7.48
CA GLN A 108 -35.48 12.74 -6.99
C GLN A 108 -35.81 11.87 -5.76
N HIS A 109 -35.11 10.74 -5.60
CA HIS A 109 -35.35 9.79 -4.52
C HIS A 109 -34.10 9.59 -3.66
N ARG A 110 -34.28 9.61 -2.32
CA ARG A 110 -33.20 9.37 -1.35
C ARG A 110 -32.47 8.06 -1.60
N SER A 111 -33.21 6.98 -1.89
CA SER A 111 -32.65 5.66 -2.17
C SER A 111 -31.73 5.63 -3.39
N GLY A 112 -32.05 6.39 -4.44
CA GLY A 112 -31.19 6.52 -5.63
C GLY A 112 -29.88 7.22 -5.31
N VAL A 113 -29.93 8.30 -4.53
CA VAL A 113 -28.73 9.04 -4.08
C VAL A 113 -27.83 8.16 -3.21
N ILE A 114 -28.40 7.40 -2.26
CA ILE A 114 -27.64 6.48 -1.43
C ILE A 114 -27.01 5.37 -2.29
N SER A 115 -27.77 4.76 -3.19
CA SER A 115 -27.25 3.72 -4.09
C SER A 115 -26.09 4.23 -4.97
N ALA A 116 -26.20 5.45 -5.52
CA ALA A 116 -25.12 6.08 -6.26
C ALA A 116 -23.90 6.35 -5.38
N ARG A 117 -24.12 6.85 -4.15
CA ARG A 117 -23.06 7.12 -3.17
C ARG A 117 -22.28 5.85 -2.83
N THR A 118 -22.96 4.78 -2.43
CA THR A 118 -22.33 3.50 -2.09
C THR A 118 -21.52 2.94 -3.26
N ARG A 119 -22.05 3.00 -4.49
CA ARG A 119 -21.31 2.53 -5.68
C ARG A 119 -20.07 3.37 -5.97
N ILE A 120 -20.12 4.68 -5.75
CA ILE A 120 -18.94 5.55 -5.87
C ILE A 120 -17.90 5.17 -4.80
N ASP A 121 -18.32 4.95 -3.54
CA ASP A 121 -17.40 4.55 -2.47
C ASP A 121 -16.70 3.22 -2.78
N VAL A 122 -17.45 2.24 -3.29
CA VAL A 122 -16.87 0.96 -3.74
C VAL A 122 -15.84 1.17 -4.84
N LEU A 123 -16.15 1.98 -5.87
CA LEU A 123 -15.19 2.29 -6.93
C LEU A 123 -13.94 2.95 -6.36
N LEU A 124 -14.09 3.97 -5.52
CA LEU A 124 -12.97 4.69 -4.90
C LEU A 124 -12.08 3.72 -4.11
N LEU A 125 -12.67 2.85 -3.29
CA LEU A 125 -11.95 1.84 -2.52
C LEU A 125 -11.20 0.87 -3.45
N THR A 126 -11.86 0.34 -4.48
CA THR A 126 -11.25 -0.57 -5.45
C THR A 126 -10.06 0.07 -6.16
N PHE A 127 -10.17 1.33 -6.60
CA PHE A 127 -9.09 2.00 -7.31
C PHE A 127 -7.96 2.44 -6.39
N ARG A 128 -8.26 2.80 -5.13
CA ARG A 128 -7.25 3.09 -4.10
C ARG A 128 -6.39 1.86 -3.82
N ARG A 129 -6.99 0.67 -3.68
CA ARG A 129 -6.26 -0.60 -3.47
C ARG A 129 -5.32 -0.96 -4.63
N LYS A 130 -5.58 -0.45 -5.83
CA LYS A 130 -4.72 -0.64 -7.02
C LYS A 130 -3.60 0.39 -7.13
N GLN A 131 -3.56 1.42 -6.28
CA GLN A 131 -2.47 2.38 -6.30
C GLN A 131 -1.23 1.83 -5.59
N PRO A 132 -0.02 2.20 -6.02
CA PRO A 132 1.18 1.92 -5.25
C PRO A 132 1.11 2.65 -3.89
N PHE A 133 1.74 2.07 -2.88
CA PHE A 133 1.92 2.75 -1.61
C PHE A 133 2.72 4.03 -1.80
N THR A 134 2.34 5.06 -1.05
CA THR A 134 2.92 6.42 -1.16
C THR A 134 3.61 6.82 0.13
N HIS A 135 3.05 6.42 1.26
CA HIS A 135 3.50 6.76 2.60
C HIS A 135 3.47 5.50 3.46
N PHE A 136 4.10 5.57 4.63
CA PHE A 136 4.05 4.52 5.62
C PHE A 136 4.23 5.13 7.01
N LEU A 137 3.70 4.46 8.03
CA LEU A 137 3.94 4.76 9.43
C LEU A 137 5.15 3.95 9.90
N ALA A 138 6.04 4.56 10.66
CA ALA A 138 7.24 3.87 11.13
C ALA A 138 7.84 4.45 12.42
N PHE A 139 8.61 3.60 13.11
CA PHE A 139 9.63 4.03 14.07
C PHE A 139 11.00 4.05 13.39
N PHE A 140 11.73 5.16 13.48
CA PHE A 140 13.09 5.22 12.95
C PHE A 140 14.09 4.58 13.92
N LEU A 141 14.97 3.75 13.37
CA LEU A 141 16.03 3.05 14.10
C LEU A 141 17.40 3.57 13.65
N ASN A 142 17.53 4.89 13.54
CA ASN A 142 18.70 5.55 12.98
C ASN A 142 19.47 6.36 14.03
N GLU A 143 19.45 5.94 15.28
CA GLU A 143 20.35 6.46 16.31
C GLU A 143 21.81 6.16 15.94
N ALA A 144 22.74 7.02 16.37
CA ALA A 144 24.15 6.91 15.98
C ALA A 144 24.76 5.56 16.38
N GLU A 145 24.43 5.06 17.56
CA GLU A 145 24.91 3.75 18.03
C GLU A 145 24.38 2.59 17.16
N VAL A 146 23.10 2.64 16.78
CA VAL A 146 22.49 1.63 15.90
C VAL A 146 23.15 1.65 14.52
N GLN A 147 23.37 2.85 13.96
CA GLN A 147 24.05 3.00 12.68
C GLN A 147 25.48 2.46 12.71
N GLU A 148 26.25 2.76 13.77
CA GLU A 148 27.63 2.28 13.91
C GLU A 148 27.68 0.75 14.03
N ARG A 149 26.82 0.15 14.87
CA ARG A 149 26.74 -1.31 15.03
C ARG A 149 26.27 -2.00 13.75
N PHE A 150 25.34 -1.39 13.01
CA PHE A 150 24.89 -1.90 11.72
C PHE A 150 26.00 -1.88 10.66
N LEU A 151 26.84 -0.85 10.64
CA LEU A 151 28.01 -0.80 9.74
C LEU A 151 29.03 -1.90 10.09
N LYS A 152 29.28 -2.15 11.38
CA LYS A 152 30.12 -3.28 11.81
C LYS A 152 29.52 -4.63 11.39
N PHE A 153 28.21 -4.80 11.53
CA PHE A 153 27.51 -5.99 11.02
C PHE A 153 27.72 -6.15 9.51
N GLN A 154 27.58 -5.08 8.73
CA GLN A 154 27.82 -5.09 7.28
C GLN A 154 29.26 -5.50 6.95
N GLU A 155 30.25 -4.94 7.63
CA GLU A 155 31.66 -5.30 7.46
C GLU A 155 31.91 -6.78 7.73
N GLU A 156 31.39 -7.30 8.85
CA GLU A 156 31.55 -8.72 9.21
C GLU A 156 30.86 -9.67 8.23
N VAL A 157 29.68 -9.32 7.73
CA VAL A 157 28.97 -10.13 6.72
C VAL A 157 29.75 -10.15 5.41
N LEU A 158 30.27 -9.00 4.97
CA LEU A 158 31.06 -8.93 3.74
C LEU A 158 32.40 -9.67 3.88
N GLU A 159 33.04 -9.62 5.04
CA GLU A 159 34.26 -10.38 5.31
C GLU A 159 34.01 -11.90 5.21
N LYS A 160 32.91 -12.39 5.79
CA LYS A 160 32.63 -13.83 5.89
C LYS A 160 31.91 -14.41 4.67
N CYS A 161 31.06 -13.62 4.00
CA CYS A 161 30.09 -14.11 3.02
C CYS A 161 30.20 -13.43 1.64
N SER A 162 31.19 -12.58 1.38
CA SER A 162 31.31 -11.89 0.06
C SER A 162 31.51 -12.83 -1.14
N MET A 163 31.95 -14.06 -0.90
CA MET A 163 32.09 -15.08 -1.95
C MET A 163 30.79 -15.83 -2.22
N ASP A 164 29.76 -15.65 -1.38
CA ASP A 164 28.47 -16.28 -1.55
C ASP A 164 27.66 -15.59 -2.64
N HIS A 165 26.85 -16.37 -3.34
CA HIS A 165 26.08 -15.86 -4.47
C HIS A 165 25.10 -14.76 -4.04
N GLY A 166 25.20 -13.59 -4.69
CA GLY A 166 24.27 -12.48 -4.48
C GLY A 166 24.54 -11.62 -3.25
N VAL A 167 25.56 -11.94 -2.44
CA VAL A 167 25.98 -11.07 -1.33
C VAL A 167 26.91 -9.99 -1.86
N ASP A 168 26.45 -8.74 -1.77
CA ASP A 168 27.24 -7.58 -2.18
C ASP A 168 26.93 -6.36 -1.29
N SER A 169 27.83 -5.38 -1.26
CA SER A 169 27.67 -4.22 -0.38
C SER A 169 26.45 -3.35 -0.69
N THR A 170 25.86 -3.45 -1.89
CA THR A 170 24.75 -2.60 -2.34
C THR A 170 23.38 -3.11 -1.89
N ILE A 171 23.28 -4.37 -1.47
CA ILE A 171 22.02 -4.93 -0.95
C ILE A 171 21.76 -4.59 0.51
N PHE A 172 22.70 -3.96 1.21
CA PHE A 172 22.49 -3.48 2.59
C PHE A 172 21.64 -2.21 2.61
N GLN A 173 20.76 -2.10 3.61
CA GLN A 173 19.97 -0.90 3.83
C GLN A 173 20.88 0.29 4.15
N ASN A 174 20.47 1.49 3.74
CA ASN A 174 21.13 2.72 4.19
C ASN A 174 20.92 2.87 5.72
N PRO A 175 21.98 3.02 6.53
CA PRO A 175 21.86 3.14 7.99
C PRO A 175 20.89 4.25 8.43
N LYS A 176 20.82 5.35 7.68
CA LYS A 176 19.91 6.48 7.97
C LYS A 176 18.43 6.16 7.71
N LYS A 177 18.17 5.10 6.94
CA LYS A 177 16.84 4.61 6.57
C LYS A 177 16.42 3.37 7.35
N LEU A 178 17.16 2.94 8.38
CA LEU A 178 16.70 1.86 9.25
C LEU A 178 15.42 2.28 9.98
N HIS A 179 14.39 1.44 9.92
CA HIS A 179 13.09 1.70 10.52
C HIS A 179 12.30 0.41 10.77
N LEU A 180 11.31 0.50 11.65
CA LEU A 180 10.22 -0.46 11.81
C LEU A 180 8.99 0.06 11.09
N THR A 181 8.49 -0.67 10.11
CA THR A 181 7.26 -0.32 9.42
C THR A 181 6.05 -0.79 10.24
N ILE A 182 5.13 0.13 10.50
CA ILE A 182 3.86 -0.11 11.21
C ILE A 182 2.74 -0.40 10.20
N GLY A 183 2.66 0.38 9.13
CA GLY A 183 1.60 0.21 8.14
C GLY A 183 1.84 1.04 6.89
N MET A 184 1.40 0.51 5.74
CA MET A 184 1.52 1.13 4.44
C MET A 184 0.26 1.92 4.09
N LEU A 185 0.44 3.09 3.48
CA LEU A 185 -0.62 4.05 3.23
C LEU A 185 -0.68 4.46 1.75
N VAL A 186 -1.90 4.70 1.27
CA VAL A 186 -2.18 5.32 -0.03
C VAL A 186 -2.85 6.67 0.22
N LEU A 187 -2.04 7.73 0.33
CA LEU A 187 -2.51 9.10 0.51
C LEU A 187 -2.38 9.83 -0.83
N LEU A 188 -3.49 10.30 -1.37
CA LEU A 188 -3.58 10.80 -2.75
C LEU A 188 -3.87 12.31 -2.82
N SER A 189 -3.90 12.99 -1.68
CA SER A 189 -4.02 14.45 -1.58
C SER A 189 -3.35 14.97 -0.31
N GLU A 190 -2.99 16.26 -0.33
CA GLU A 190 -2.47 16.98 0.85
C GLU A 190 -3.45 16.95 2.03
N GLN A 191 -4.75 16.96 1.75
CA GLN A 191 -5.78 16.88 2.78
C GLN A 191 -5.72 15.54 3.52
N GLU A 192 -5.50 14.43 2.80
CA GLU A 192 -5.36 13.10 3.43
C GLU A 192 -4.07 12.99 4.25
N ILE A 193 -2.99 13.63 3.81
CA ILE A 193 -1.75 13.74 4.59
C ILE A 193 -2.03 14.47 5.91
N GLN A 194 -2.67 15.63 5.84
CA GLN A 194 -3.01 16.41 7.03
C GLN A 194 -3.91 15.63 8.01
N GLN A 195 -4.96 14.97 7.50
CA GLN A 195 -5.84 14.13 8.31
C GLN A 195 -5.11 12.95 8.96
N THR A 196 -4.15 12.35 8.25
CA THR A 196 -3.28 11.28 8.76
C THR A 196 -2.43 11.78 9.91
N CYS A 197 -1.81 12.96 9.78
CA CYS A 197 -1.03 13.59 10.84
C CYS A 197 -1.89 13.90 12.08
N GLU A 198 -3.07 14.48 11.89
CA GLU A 198 -4.00 14.78 12.98
C GLU A 198 -4.50 13.51 13.69
N MET A 199 -4.73 12.43 12.94
CA MET A 199 -5.11 11.15 13.52
C MET A 199 -3.98 10.53 14.33
N LEU A 200 -2.74 10.57 13.84
CA LEU A 200 -1.58 10.10 14.59
C LEU A 200 -1.37 10.91 15.88
N GLN A 201 -1.58 12.23 15.82
CA GLN A 201 -1.52 13.11 16.99
C GLN A 201 -2.59 12.75 18.02
N ARG A 202 -3.81 12.42 17.57
CA ARG A 202 -4.87 11.91 18.47
C ARG A 202 -4.53 10.55 19.07
N CYS A 203 -3.96 9.62 18.30
CA CYS A 203 -3.45 8.36 18.85
C CYS A 203 -2.45 8.62 19.98
N LYS A 204 -1.63 9.67 19.83
CA LYS A 204 -0.67 10.07 20.85
C LYS A 204 -1.35 10.32 22.20
N GLU A 205 -2.32 11.23 22.16
CA GLU A 205 -3.05 11.72 23.34
C GLU A 205 -3.99 10.66 23.93
N GLU A 206 -4.59 9.83 23.09
CA GLU A 206 -5.61 8.87 23.53
C GLU A 206 -5.05 7.58 24.12
N PHE A 207 -3.86 7.12 23.67
CA PHE A 207 -3.32 5.85 24.16
C PHE A 207 -1.80 5.67 24.08
N ILE A 208 -1.07 6.32 23.16
CA ILE A 208 0.38 6.09 23.06
C ILE A 208 1.09 6.62 24.32
N ASP A 209 0.71 7.79 24.81
CA ASP A 209 1.32 8.39 26.01
C ASP A 209 1.03 7.51 27.25
N ASP A 210 -0.16 6.91 27.34
CA ASP A 210 -0.52 5.96 28.40
C ASP A 210 0.26 4.64 28.29
N ILE A 211 0.28 4.01 27.10
CA ILE A 211 1.01 2.75 26.87
C ILE A 211 2.50 2.94 27.10
N SER A 212 3.07 4.10 26.74
CA SER A 212 4.48 4.43 26.96
C SER A 212 4.79 4.91 28.39
N GLY A 213 3.76 5.25 29.18
CA GLY A 213 3.94 5.82 30.52
C GLY A 213 4.65 7.18 30.48
N GLY A 214 4.47 7.93 29.37
CA GLY A 214 5.12 9.21 29.12
C GLY A 214 6.65 9.14 28.95
N LYS A 215 7.22 7.95 28.73
CA LYS A 215 8.66 7.72 28.56
C LYS A 215 8.96 7.00 27.25
N PRO A 216 10.13 7.24 26.63
CA PRO A 216 10.56 6.44 25.47
C PRO A 216 10.53 4.94 25.77
N LEU A 217 10.05 4.15 24.81
CA LEU A 217 10.11 2.69 24.89
C LEU A 217 11.52 2.23 24.53
N GLU A 218 12.17 1.52 25.44
CA GLU A 218 13.49 0.94 25.16
C GLU A 218 13.36 -0.41 24.45
N VAL A 219 13.92 -0.46 23.25
CA VAL A 219 13.92 -1.65 22.40
C VAL A 219 15.35 -2.11 22.13
N GLU A 220 15.48 -3.39 21.82
CA GLU A 220 16.72 -4.02 21.39
C GLU A 220 16.53 -4.62 19.99
N MET A 221 17.46 -4.33 19.09
CA MET A 221 17.56 -4.94 17.77
C MET A 221 18.59 -6.07 17.83
N ALA A 222 18.13 -7.31 17.92
CA ALA A 222 18.98 -8.47 18.12
C ALA A 222 18.45 -9.71 17.38
N GLY A 223 19.35 -10.43 16.73
CA GLY A 223 19.02 -11.56 15.87
C GLY A 223 18.52 -11.15 14.49
N ILE A 224 18.58 -12.09 13.56
CA ILE A 224 18.16 -11.92 12.17
C ILE A 224 17.16 -13.01 11.79
N GLU A 225 16.30 -12.70 10.83
CA GLU A 225 15.38 -13.62 10.17
C GLU A 225 15.14 -13.14 8.74
N TYR A 226 14.52 -13.96 7.92
CA TYR A 226 14.31 -13.70 6.51
C TYR A 226 12.82 -13.64 6.18
N MET A 227 12.49 -12.93 5.10
CA MET A 227 11.15 -12.87 4.52
C MET A 227 11.13 -13.95 3.42
N ASN A 228 10.23 -14.93 3.56
CA ASN A 228 10.04 -16.18 2.76
C ASN A 228 10.43 -17.45 3.53
N ASP A 229 10.01 -18.63 3.05
CA ASP A 229 10.20 -19.90 3.75
C ASP A 229 11.54 -20.58 3.43
N ASP A 230 12.12 -20.32 2.25
CA ASP A 230 13.36 -20.96 1.78
C ASP A 230 14.60 -20.13 2.15
N PRO A 231 15.45 -20.58 3.09
CA PRO A 231 16.68 -19.89 3.46
C PRO A 231 17.74 -19.88 2.34
N GLY A 232 17.61 -20.72 1.31
CA GLY A 232 18.50 -20.71 0.14
C GLY A 232 18.17 -19.63 -0.90
N MET A 233 16.97 -19.05 -0.84
CA MET A 233 16.44 -18.09 -1.81
C MET A 233 15.79 -16.89 -1.10
N VAL A 234 16.60 -16.17 -0.32
CA VAL A 234 16.16 -15.03 0.48
C VAL A 234 16.36 -13.71 -0.27
N ASP A 235 15.27 -12.96 -0.44
CA ASP A 235 15.32 -11.60 -1.00
C ASP A 235 15.42 -10.52 0.07
N VAL A 236 14.87 -10.76 1.26
CA VAL A 236 14.85 -9.78 2.35
C VAL A 236 15.31 -10.43 3.65
N LEU A 237 16.37 -9.87 4.22
CA LEU A 237 16.83 -10.16 5.58
C LEU A 237 16.46 -8.99 6.47
N TYR A 238 15.91 -9.28 7.64
CA TYR A 238 15.57 -8.28 8.64
C TYR A 238 16.09 -8.66 10.02
N ALA A 239 16.37 -7.64 10.82
CA ALA A 239 16.65 -7.83 12.23
C ALA A 239 15.35 -7.86 13.02
N LYS A 240 15.36 -8.68 14.08
CA LYS A 240 14.25 -8.72 15.04
C LYS A 240 14.39 -7.56 16.01
N VAL A 241 13.25 -7.05 16.46
CA VAL A 241 13.20 -6.01 17.48
C VAL A 241 12.27 -6.43 18.61
N HIS A 242 12.77 -6.33 19.83
CA HIS A 242 12.07 -6.73 21.04
C HIS A 242 12.20 -5.66 22.11
N MET A 243 11.25 -5.57 23.04
CA MET A 243 11.37 -4.70 24.20
C MET A 243 12.48 -5.22 25.13
N LYS A 244 13.32 -4.32 25.66
CA LYS A 244 14.39 -4.72 26.61
C LYS A 244 13.84 -5.30 27.92
N ASP A 245 12.67 -4.82 28.35
CA ASP A 245 12.01 -5.29 29.56
C ASP A 245 11.21 -6.60 29.34
N GLY A 246 11.25 -7.16 28.13
CA GLY A 246 10.52 -8.37 27.75
C GLY A 246 9.00 -8.18 27.63
N SER A 247 8.49 -6.96 27.77
CA SER A 247 7.06 -6.66 27.61
C SER A 247 6.63 -6.67 26.15
N ASN A 248 5.32 -6.68 25.91
CA ASN A 248 4.71 -6.59 24.59
C ASN A 248 4.19 -5.17 24.27
N ARG A 249 4.58 -4.15 25.04
CA ARG A 249 4.02 -2.78 24.95
C ARG A 249 4.18 -2.16 23.57
N LEU A 250 5.31 -2.39 22.91
CA LEU A 250 5.53 -1.91 21.53
C LEU A 250 4.53 -2.55 20.56
N GLN A 251 4.30 -3.85 20.67
CA GLN A 251 3.36 -4.56 19.80
C GLN A 251 1.93 -4.08 20.04
N GLU A 252 1.51 -3.96 21.31
CA GLU A 252 0.19 -3.44 21.68
C GLU A 252 -0.04 -2.02 21.12
N LEU A 253 0.95 -1.14 21.25
CA LEU A 253 0.92 0.20 20.70
C LEU A 253 0.72 0.16 19.17
N VAL A 254 1.54 -0.64 18.48
CA VAL A 254 1.54 -0.74 17.02
C VAL A 254 0.23 -1.30 16.49
N ASP A 255 -0.28 -2.37 17.09
CA ASP A 255 -1.53 -3.00 16.67
C ASP A 255 -2.71 -2.03 16.87
N ARG A 256 -2.71 -1.25 17.96
CA ARG A 256 -3.76 -0.25 18.24
C ARG A 256 -3.69 0.97 17.30
N VAL A 257 -2.48 1.40 16.93
CA VAL A 257 -2.29 2.40 15.86
C VAL A 257 -2.80 1.85 14.53
N LEU A 258 -2.43 0.64 14.17
CA LEU A 258 -2.86 0.00 12.93
C LEU A 258 -4.39 -0.09 12.87
N GLU A 259 -5.04 -0.56 13.94
CA GLU A 259 -6.49 -0.66 14.04
C GLU A 259 -7.17 0.70 13.81
N ARG A 260 -6.67 1.78 14.43
CA ARG A 260 -7.20 3.14 14.23
C ARG A 260 -7.12 3.58 12.77
N PHE A 261 -6.02 3.29 12.09
CA PHE A 261 -5.80 3.67 10.70
C PHE A 261 -6.53 2.77 9.69
N GLN A 262 -6.78 1.51 10.04
CA GLN A 262 -7.65 0.62 9.27
C GLN A 262 -9.11 1.11 9.33
N ALA A 263 -9.58 1.49 10.52
CA ALA A 263 -10.93 2.02 10.71
C ALA A 263 -11.18 3.33 9.94
N SER A 264 -10.15 4.11 9.63
CA SER A 264 -10.27 5.33 8.82
C SER A 264 -10.27 5.05 7.30
N GLY A 265 -10.09 3.80 6.87
CA GLY A 265 -10.01 3.43 5.44
C GLY A 265 -8.75 3.88 4.71
N LEU A 266 -7.72 4.35 5.44
CA LEU A 266 -6.46 4.84 4.85
C LEU A 266 -5.42 3.73 4.68
N ILE A 267 -5.47 2.71 5.54
CA ILE A 267 -4.68 1.48 5.42
C ILE A 267 -5.58 0.39 4.84
N VAL A 268 -5.10 -0.28 3.80
CA VAL A 268 -5.76 -1.48 3.28
C VAL A 268 -5.47 -2.61 4.26
N LYS A 269 -6.53 -3.19 4.85
CA LYS A 269 -6.41 -4.31 5.78
C LYS A 269 -5.90 -5.55 5.04
N GLU A 270 -4.64 -5.88 5.25
CA GLU A 270 -4.04 -7.13 4.72
C GLU A 270 -3.78 -8.15 5.84
N TRP A 271 -3.58 -7.71 7.09
CA TRP A 271 -3.20 -8.59 8.21
C TRP A 271 -3.81 -8.10 9.55
N ASN A 272 -3.99 -9.04 10.49
CA ASN A 272 -4.53 -8.79 11.83
C ASN A 272 -3.50 -8.26 12.83
N SER A 273 -2.20 -8.38 12.54
CA SER A 273 -1.11 -7.93 13.43
C SER A 273 0.13 -7.59 12.62
N VAL A 274 0.90 -6.59 13.05
CA VAL A 274 2.14 -6.18 12.37
C VAL A 274 3.29 -7.08 12.77
N LYS A 275 3.94 -7.75 11.82
CA LYS A 275 5.26 -8.36 12.06
C LYS A 275 6.29 -7.24 12.10
N LEU A 276 6.61 -6.73 13.29
CA LEU A 276 7.63 -5.69 13.45
C LEU A 276 9.01 -6.25 13.10
N HIS A 277 9.66 -5.60 12.13
CA HIS A 277 10.98 -5.98 11.66
C HIS A 277 11.73 -4.77 11.11
N ALA A 278 13.06 -4.83 11.19
CA ALA A 278 13.94 -3.82 10.60
C ALA A 278 14.69 -4.43 9.42
N THR A 279 14.32 -4.08 8.19
CA THR A 279 14.98 -4.60 6.98
C THR A 279 16.45 -4.16 6.95
N VAL A 280 17.36 -5.13 6.99
CA VAL A 280 18.81 -4.91 6.99
C VAL A 280 19.44 -5.16 5.62
N MET A 281 18.93 -6.14 4.87
CA MET A 281 19.37 -6.44 3.51
C MET A 281 18.15 -6.70 2.61
N ASN A 282 18.20 -6.23 1.37
CA ASN A 282 17.19 -6.49 0.36
C ASN A 282 17.81 -6.54 -1.04
N THR A 283 17.55 -7.60 -1.79
CA THR A 283 18.07 -7.79 -3.16
C THR A 283 17.60 -6.68 -4.12
N LEU A 284 16.44 -6.06 -3.87
CA LEU A 284 15.94 -4.92 -4.64
C LEU A 284 16.77 -3.64 -4.45
N PHE A 285 17.59 -3.55 -3.40
CA PHE A 285 18.50 -2.40 -3.22
C PHE A 285 19.72 -2.47 -4.13
N ARG A 286 19.96 -3.64 -4.75
CA ARG A 286 21.09 -3.84 -5.63
C ARG A 286 21.13 -2.76 -6.69
N LYS A 287 22.22 -2.02 -6.73
CA LYS A 287 22.43 -1.04 -7.79
C LYS A 287 22.95 -1.79 -9.01
N ASP A 288 22.40 -1.49 -10.19
CA ASP A 288 22.97 -2.00 -11.43
C ASP A 288 24.40 -1.44 -11.59
N PRO A 289 25.44 -2.28 -11.63
CA PRO A 289 26.80 -1.82 -11.83
C PRO A 289 27.02 -1.13 -13.19
N ASN A 290 26.07 -1.25 -14.13
CA ASN A 290 26.10 -0.60 -15.44
C ASN A 290 25.16 0.62 -15.57
N ALA A 291 24.42 0.98 -14.52
CA ALA A 291 23.61 2.20 -14.52
C ALA A 291 24.52 3.41 -14.30
N VAL A 292 24.93 4.06 -15.40
CA VAL A 292 25.60 5.37 -15.42
C VAL A 292 24.57 6.49 -15.30
#